data_AF-A0A5B7WXA9-F1
#
_entry.id   AF-A0A5B7WXA9-F1
#
_cell.length_a   1.000
_cell.length_b   1.000
_cell.length_c   1.000
_cell.angle_alpha   90.00
_cell.angle_beta   90.00
_cell.angle_gamma   90.00
#
_symmetry.space_group_name_H-M   'P 1'
#
loop_
_entity.id
_entity.type
_entity.pdbx_description
1 polymer ?
#
loop_
_entity_poly.entity_id
_entity_poly.type
_entity_poly.pdbx_seq_one_letter_code
_entity_poly.pdbx_strand_id
1 'polypeptide(L)'
;MTNTPWESASTRYKKFVFSALALMGGGIILAIVGINLPSRPLLFFAIGMMAVGMCLHIGSLVVRSRDVRAWRIANGLQSPKKKK
;
A
#
# COMPACT_ATOMS: atom_id res chain seq x y z
N MET A 1 -12.23 -25.05 -1.87
CA MET A 1 -11.22 -24.18 -2.50
C MET A 1 -11.65 -22.73 -2.33
N THR A 2 -11.25 -22.10 -1.23
CA THR A 2 -11.53 -20.68 -0.98
C THR A 2 -10.57 -19.85 -1.82
N ASN A 3 -10.95 -19.63 -3.08
CA ASN A 3 -10.21 -18.88 -4.09
C ASN A 3 -10.19 -17.37 -3.74
N THR A 4 -9.76 -17.03 -2.52
CA THR A 4 -9.79 -15.65 -2.06
C THR A 4 -8.70 -14.89 -2.80
N PRO A 5 -8.98 -13.66 -3.28
CA PRO A 5 -7.99 -12.81 -3.94
C PRO A 5 -6.80 -12.44 -3.04
N TRP A 6 -6.78 -12.91 -1.79
CA TRP A 6 -5.72 -12.79 -0.82
C TRP A 6 -4.72 -13.96 -0.90
N GLU A 7 -5.19 -15.19 -1.07
CA GLU A 7 -4.34 -16.39 -1.27
C GLU A 7 -3.50 -16.26 -2.55
N SER A 8 -4.12 -15.80 -3.65
CA SER A 8 -3.47 -15.62 -4.96
C SER A 8 -2.59 -14.37 -5.09
N ALA A 9 -2.55 -13.52 -4.06
CA ALA A 9 -1.79 -12.28 -4.13
C ALA A 9 -0.29 -12.50 -3.86
N SER A 10 0.54 -11.83 -4.66
CA SER A 10 2.01 -11.83 -4.53
C SER A 10 2.47 -11.44 -3.12
N THR A 11 3.51 -12.09 -2.63
CA THR A 11 4.17 -11.78 -1.33
C THR A 11 4.63 -10.32 -1.27
N ARG A 12 5.02 -9.74 -2.41
CA ARG A 12 5.42 -8.32 -2.49
C ARG A 12 4.24 -7.40 -2.21
N TYR A 13 3.09 -7.65 -2.84
CA TYR A 13 1.85 -6.89 -2.59
C TYR A 13 1.46 -6.93 -1.11
N LYS A 14 1.47 -8.12 -0.49
CA LYS A 14 1.12 -8.28 0.93
C LYS A 14 2.02 -7.43 1.83
N LYS A 15 3.34 -7.47 1.62
CA LYS A 15 4.30 -6.65 2.37
C LYS A 15 4.01 -5.15 2.26
N PHE A 16 3.77 -4.65 1.05
CA PHE A 16 3.42 -3.24 0.84
C PHE A 16 2.12 -2.84 1.56
N VAL A 17 1.07 -3.64 1.45
CA VAL A 17 -0.21 -3.36 2.11
C VAL A 17 -0.07 -3.36 3.64
N PHE A 18 0.60 -4.35 4.23
CA PHE A 18 0.81 -4.38 5.68
C PHE A 18 1.66 -3.22 6.17
N SER A 19 2.71 -2.83 5.41
CA SER A 19 3.52 -1.66 5.75
C SER A 19 2.73 -0.36 5.68
N ALA A 20 1.88 -0.20 4.67
CA ALA A 20 1.02 0.98 4.52
C ALA A 20 -0.01 1.05 5.65
N LEU A 21 -0.60 -0.10 6.03
CA LEU A 21 -1.54 -0.18 7.13
C LEU A 21 -0.89 0.18 8.47
N ALA A 22 0.29 -0.38 8.75
CA ALA A 22 1.04 -0.08 9.97
C ALA A 22 1.43 1.41 10.06
N LEU A 23 1.87 2.02 8.94
CA LEU A 23 2.24 3.43 8.90
C LEU A 23 1.04 4.36 9.06
N MET A 24 -0.08 4.09 8.38
CA MET A 24 -1.30 4.88 8.57
C MET A 24 -1.86 4.72 9.99
N GLY A 25 -1.95 3.48 10.50
CA GLY A 25 -2.40 3.21 11.87
C GLY A 25 -1.52 3.89 12.91
N GLY A 26 -0.20 3.80 12.76
CA GLY A 26 0.75 4.49 13.62
C GLY A 26 0.63 6.02 13.55
N GLY A 27 0.42 6.58 12.35
CA GLY A 27 0.19 8.02 12.17
C GLY A 27 -1.07 8.50 12.88
N ILE A 28 -2.15 7.72 12.85
CA ILE A 28 -3.40 8.03 13.58
C ILE A 28 -3.18 8.01 15.10
N ILE A 29 -2.50 6.98 15.62
CA ILE A 29 -2.17 6.90 17.06
C ILE A 29 -1.33 8.11 17.48
N LEU A 30 -0.33 8.48 16.68
CA LEU A 30 0.53 9.61 16.95
C LEU A 30 -0.24 10.94 16.92
N ALA A 31 -1.21 11.09 16.01
CA ALA A 31 -2.09 12.25 15.96
C ALA A 31 -2.96 12.35 17.23
N ILE A 32 -3.52 11.23 17.70
CA ILE A 32 -4.29 11.18 18.96
C ILE A 32 -3.40 11.62 20.15
N VAL A 33 -2.17 11.11 20.24
CA VAL A 33 -1.22 11.52 21.28
C VAL A 33 -0.86 13.01 21.15
N GLY A 34 -0.63 13.50 19.94
CA GLY A 34 -0.30 14.91 19.66
C GLY A 34 -1.43 15.90 19.92
N ILE A 35 -2.68 15.44 20.02
CA ILE A 35 -3.80 16.27 20.49
C ILE A 35 -3.77 16.40 22.02
N ASN A 36 -3.39 15.33 22.73
CA ASN A 36 -3.36 15.29 24.20
C ASN A 36 -2.10 15.96 24.76
N LEU A 37 -0.97 15.91 24.05
CA LEU A 37 0.22 16.71 24.34
C LEU A 37 0.26 17.87 23.33
N PRO A 38 0.01 19.15 23.71
CA PRO A 38 -0.06 20.31 22.82
C PRO A 38 1.30 20.66 22.20
N SER A 39 1.83 19.72 21.41
CA SER A 39 3.17 19.68 20.87
C SER A 39 3.03 19.71 19.34
N ARG A 40 3.11 20.93 18.80
CA ARG A 40 3.10 21.20 17.35
C ARG A 40 4.00 20.27 16.52
N PRO A 41 5.26 19.97 16.92
CA PRO A 41 6.11 19.08 16.13
C PRO A 41 5.57 17.64 16.02
N LEU A 42 4.87 17.14 17.03
CA LEU A 42 4.29 15.78 17.00
C LEU A 42 3.20 15.66 15.94
N LEU A 43 2.37 16.71 15.80
CA LEU A 43 1.33 16.78 14.78
C LEU A 43 1.91 16.82 13.37
N PHE A 44 2.97 17.61 13.13
CA PHE A 44 3.65 17.61 11.84
C PHE A 44 4.28 16.25 11.51
N PHE A 45 4.82 15.57 12.53
CA PHE A 45 5.35 14.22 12.34
C PHE A 45 4.26 13.21 12.00
N ALA A 46 3.10 13.28 12.65
CA ALA A 46 1.94 12.44 12.35
C ALA A 46 1.42 12.65 10.92
N ILE A 47 1.34 13.91 10.47
CA ILE A 47 0.97 14.26 9.09
C ILE A 47 1.99 13.68 8.09
N GLY A 48 3.29 13.83 8.36
CA GLY A 48 4.34 13.25 7.52
C GLY A 48 4.24 11.72 7.44
N MET A 49 4.01 11.06 8.57
CA MET A 49 3.84 9.60 8.63
C MET A 49 2.63 9.13 7.83
N MET A 50 1.51 9.85 7.89
CA MET A 50 0.32 9.57 7.08
C MET A 50 0.59 9.75 5.57
N ALA A 51 1.31 10.81 5.18
CA ALA A 51 1.69 11.03 3.79
C ALA A 51 2.55 9.88 3.24
N VAL A 52 3.53 9.41 4.03
CA VAL A 52 4.35 8.24 3.68
C VAL A 52 3.49 6.98 3.57
N GLY A 53 2.55 6.77 4.50
CA GLY A 53 1.58 5.67 4.45
C GLY A 53 0.75 5.68 3.16
N MET A 54 0.29 6.86 2.73
CA MET A 54 -0.44 7.03 1.46
C MET A 54 0.41 6.67 0.24
N CYS A 55 1.67 7.11 0.20
CA CYS A 55 2.58 6.75 -0.89
C CYS A 55 2.79 5.23 -1.00
N LEU A 56 2.96 4.53 0.13
CA LEU A 56 3.06 3.07 0.15
C LEU A 56 1.75 2.39 -0.26
N HIS A 57 0.60 2.97 0.10
CA HIS A 57 -0.70 2.46 -0.32
C HIS A 57 -0.84 2.53 -1.84
N ILE A 58 -0.50 3.66 -2.45
CA ILE A 58 -0.50 3.82 -3.91
C ILE A 58 0.48 2.83 -4.56
N GLY A 59 1.69 2.69 -4.00
CA GLY A 59 2.67 1.71 -4.46
C GLY A 59 2.12 0.27 -4.46
N SER A 60 1.34 -0.10 -3.43
CA SER A 60 0.70 -1.42 -3.35
C SER A 60 -0.31 -1.66 -4.49
N LEU A 61 -1.08 -0.63 -4.88
CA LEU A 61 -2.02 -0.70 -6.00
C LEU A 61 -1.29 -0.85 -7.34
N VAL A 62 -0.15 -0.17 -7.50
CA VAL A 62 0.70 -0.32 -8.69
C VAL A 62 1.27 -1.73 -8.78
N VAL A 63 1.76 -2.30 -7.68
CA VAL A 63 2.24 -3.69 -7.66
C VAL A 63 1.12 -4.66 -8.03
N ARG A 64 -0.07 -4.49 -7.45
CA ARG A 64 -1.24 -5.33 -7.77
C ARG A 64 -1.63 -5.24 -9.24
N SER A 65 -1.67 -4.04 -9.82
CA SER A 65 -2.01 -3.88 -11.23
C SER A 65 -0.97 -4.50 -12.16
N ARG A 66 0.32 -4.43 -11.80
CA ARG A 66 1.40 -5.12 -12.52
C ARG A 66 1.28 -6.64 -12.45
N ASP A 67 0.98 -7.19 -11.27
CA ASP A 67 0.81 -8.64 -11.09
C ASP A 67 -0.40 -9.16 -11.89
N VAL A 68 -1.54 -8.46 -11.83
CA VAL A 68 -2.74 -8.80 -12.63
C VAL A 68 -2.43 -8.73 -14.13
N ARG A 69 -1.67 -7.72 -14.56
CA ARG A 69 -1.27 -7.58 -15.96
C ARG A 69 -0.35 -8.72 -16.40
N ALA A 70 0.62 -9.10 -15.58
CA ALA A 70 1.51 -10.23 -15.87
C ALA A 70 0.72 -11.54 -15.98
N TRP A 71 -0.23 -11.76 -15.07
CA TRP A 71 -1.13 -12.91 -15.13
C TRP A 71 -1.99 -12.93 -16.40
N ARG A 72 -2.56 -11.78 -16.82
CA ARG A 72 -3.35 -11.70 -18.07
C ARG A 72 -2.51 -12.02 -19.31
N ILE A 73 -1.26 -11.57 -19.37
CA ILE A 73 -0.35 -11.87 -20.48
C ILE A 73 -0.04 -13.38 -20.50
N ALA A 74 0.24 -13.98 -19.35
CA ALA A 74 0.52 -15.42 -19.24
C ALA A 74 -0.66 -16.30 -19.68
N ASN A 75 -1.90 -15.83 -19.48
CA ASN A 75 -3.12 -16.53 -19.91
C ASN A 75 -3.57 -16.16 -21.33
N GLY A 76 -2.76 -15.42 -22.10
CA GLY A 76 -3.10 -15.02 -23.47
C GLY A 76 -4.22 -13.99 -23.60
N LEU A 77 -4.72 -13.44 -22.49
CA LEU A 77 -5.82 -12.47 -22.45
C LEU A 77 -5.38 -11.05 -22.85
N GLN A 78 -4.07 -10.78 -22.88
CA GLN A 78 -3.53 -9.47 -23.20
C GLN A 78 -2.20 -9.58 -23.94
N SER A 79 -2.04 -8.85 -25.05
CA SER A 79 -0.78 -8.79 -25.78
C SER A 79 0.28 -7.97 -25.02
N PRO A 80 1.55 -8.42 -24.95
CA PRO A 80 2.62 -7.66 -24.34
C PRO A 80 2.82 -6.33 -25.07
N LYS A 81 3.05 -5.25 -24.32
CA LYS A 81 3.29 -3.91 -24.92
C LYS A 81 4.57 -3.98 -25.73
N LYS A 82 4.49 -3.71 -27.04
CA LYS A 82 5.67 -3.54 -27.91
C LYS A 82 6.54 -2.44 -27.28
N LYS A 83 7.79 -2.76 -26.93
CA LYS A 83 8.77 -1.72 -26.58
C LYS A 83 8.99 -0.88 -27.84
N LYS A 84 8.70 0.42 -27.76
CA LYS A 84 9.15 1.41 -28.74
C LYS A 84 10.59 1.76 -28.42
#